data_AF-A0A067DAP2-F1
#
_entry.id   AF-A0A067DAP2-F1
#
_cell.length_a   1.000
_cell.length_b   1.000
_cell.length_c   1.000
_cell.angle_alpha   90.00
_cell.angle_beta   90.00
_cell.angle_gamma   90.00
#
_symmetry.space_group_name_H-M   'P 1'
#
loop_
_entity.id
_entity.type
_entity.pdbx_description
1 polymer ?
#
loop_
_entity_poly.entity_id
_entity_poly.type
_entity_poly.pdbx_seq_one_letter_code
_entity_poly.pdbx_strand_id
1 'polypeptide(L)'
;MGGTGIADNWKELSGSNNWDGLLKPLNINLRRYIIHYGERAQANYDSFNDETISKMYGFPRYAPEDFFYHVALHNGNPYKYTVTNYLYGRSDTDLSDWVLPDQSAWIGYVAVATDEGKTLLGRRDILISWRGTQSAAEWFKDFQFPLTPASDLFGDTYDPTPMVHLGFHSLYVQSNPDSTYCKFSAKDQVRSAVRTLVDKYGDEEMSITVIGHSLGSALATLNAADLAANGYNKPTGSDTASGCMVTTIVFASPRVGDSAFKTAFEDQKLLRLLRITNKNDIVPNVPP
;
A
#
# COMPACT_ATOMS: atom_id res chain seq x y z
N MET A 1 -23.12 -24.57 -2.13
CA MET A 1 -22.58 -24.37 -0.77
C MET A 1 -22.82 -22.90 -0.44
N GLY A 2 -23.68 -22.61 0.54
CA GLY A 2 -23.93 -21.23 0.97
C GLY A 2 -22.67 -20.66 1.57
N GLY A 3 -21.99 -19.77 0.83
CA GLY A 3 -20.71 -19.22 1.23
C GLY A 3 -20.87 -18.38 2.48
N THR A 4 -20.16 -18.76 3.54
CA THR A 4 -19.91 -17.96 4.75
C THR A 4 -19.48 -16.53 4.38
N GLY A 5 -19.76 -15.56 5.25
CA GLY A 5 -19.57 -14.12 4.95
C GLY A 5 -18.11 -13.73 4.74
N ILE A 6 -17.86 -12.45 4.41
CA ILE A 6 -16.48 -11.92 4.39
C ILE A 6 -15.84 -12.06 5.77
N ALA A 7 -16.58 -11.72 6.83
CA ALA A 7 -16.10 -11.83 8.21
C ALA A 7 -15.63 -13.23 8.60
N ASP A 8 -16.31 -14.28 8.15
CA ASP A 8 -15.96 -15.65 8.52
C ASP A 8 -14.74 -16.19 7.74
N ASN A 9 -14.51 -15.67 6.53
CA ASN A 9 -13.50 -16.18 5.60
C ASN A 9 -12.34 -15.20 5.35
N TRP A 10 -12.24 -14.13 6.13
CA TRP A 10 -11.35 -13.02 5.79
C TRP A 10 -9.89 -13.47 5.62
N LYS A 11 -9.42 -14.46 6.39
CA LYS A 11 -8.05 -15.01 6.28
C LYS A 11 -7.79 -15.62 4.90
N GLU A 12 -8.74 -16.41 4.37
CA GLU A 12 -8.63 -16.99 3.03
C GLU A 12 -8.73 -15.91 1.94
N LEU A 13 -9.63 -14.94 2.12
CA LEU A 13 -9.78 -13.79 1.22
C LEU A 13 -8.52 -12.89 1.22
N SER A 14 -7.81 -12.86 2.34
CA SER A 14 -6.49 -12.23 2.53
C SER A 14 -5.31 -13.12 2.09
N GLY A 15 -5.57 -14.30 1.53
CA GLY A 15 -4.55 -15.14 0.90
C GLY A 15 -3.81 -16.09 1.83
N SER A 16 -4.35 -16.43 3.00
CA SER A 16 -3.71 -17.38 3.93
C SER A 16 -3.26 -18.68 3.23
N ASN A 17 -4.08 -19.18 2.30
CA ASN A 17 -3.81 -20.32 1.42
C ASN A 17 -3.56 -19.91 -0.05
N ASN A 18 -2.88 -18.78 -0.29
CA ASN A 18 -2.50 -18.29 -1.62
C ASN A 18 -3.67 -18.18 -2.63
N TRP A 19 -4.87 -17.90 -2.12
CA TRP A 19 -6.12 -17.84 -2.90
C TRP A 19 -6.41 -19.12 -3.72
N ASP A 20 -5.89 -20.27 -3.29
CA ASP A 20 -6.13 -21.56 -3.95
C ASP A 20 -7.64 -21.85 -4.03
N GLY A 21 -8.09 -22.31 -5.20
CA GLY A 21 -9.50 -22.52 -5.49
C GLY A 21 -10.40 -21.27 -5.56
N LEU A 22 -9.90 -20.06 -5.27
CA LEU A 22 -10.72 -18.84 -5.24
C LEU A 22 -10.68 -18.01 -6.53
N LEU A 23 -9.70 -18.24 -7.41
CA LEU A 23 -9.46 -17.41 -8.60
C LEU A 23 -10.18 -17.89 -9.86
N LYS A 24 -10.39 -19.21 -10.03
CA LYS A 24 -10.93 -19.82 -11.25
C LYS A 24 -11.92 -20.96 -10.91
N PRO A 25 -13.24 -20.73 -11.00
CA PRO A 25 -13.90 -19.44 -11.23
C PRO A 25 -13.69 -18.47 -10.07
N LEU A 26 -13.79 -17.17 -10.34
CA LEU A 26 -13.60 -16.16 -9.30
C LEU A 26 -14.71 -16.26 -8.24
N ASN A 27 -14.31 -16.58 -7.02
CA ASN A 27 -15.18 -16.62 -5.84
C ASN A 27 -15.88 -15.27 -5.65
N ILE A 28 -17.18 -15.29 -5.34
CA ILE A 28 -18.00 -14.06 -5.26
C ILE A 28 -17.59 -13.14 -4.10
N ASN A 29 -17.18 -13.69 -2.96
CA ASN A 29 -16.68 -12.91 -1.84
C ASN A 29 -15.30 -12.34 -2.18
N LEU A 30 -14.42 -13.11 -2.81
CA LEU A 30 -13.12 -12.59 -3.28
C LEU A 30 -13.31 -11.47 -4.32
N ARG A 31 -14.27 -11.58 -5.24
CA ARG A 31 -14.60 -10.48 -6.15
C ARG A 31 -14.98 -9.21 -5.40
N ARG A 32 -15.90 -9.29 -4.43
CA ARG A 32 -16.31 -8.15 -3.60
C ARG A 32 -15.13 -7.58 -2.81
N TYR A 33 -14.27 -8.45 -2.31
CA TYR A 33 -13.06 -8.09 -1.55
C TYR A 33 -12.05 -7.32 -2.41
N ILE A 34 -11.77 -7.81 -3.62
CA ILE A 34 -10.90 -7.12 -4.58
C ILE A 34 -11.48 -5.75 -4.96
N ILE A 35 -12.80 -5.66 -5.23
CA ILE A 35 -13.45 -4.38 -5.55
C ILE A 35 -13.36 -3.42 -4.36
N HIS A 36 -13.67 -3.89 -3.16
CA HIS A 36 -13.60 -3.11 -1.92
C HIS A 36 -12.23 -2.44 -1.72
N TYR A 37 -11.13 -3.17 -1.97
CA TYR A 37 -9.78 -2.64 -1.88
C TYR A 37 -9.40 -1.80 -3.12
N GLY A 38 -9.88 -2.15 -4.31
CA GLY A 38 -9.71 -1.35 -5.53
C GLY A 38 -10.32 0.05 -5.40
N GLU A 39 -11.53 0.15 -4.83
CA GLU A 39 -12.19 1.43 -4.54
C GLU A 39 -11.35 2.31 -3.60
N ARG A 40 -10.65 1.72 -2.63
CA ARG A 40 -9.74 2.44 -1.72
C ARG A 40 -8.43 2.87 -2.39
N ALA A 41 -7.97 2.12 -3.38
CA ALA A 41 -6.86 2.59 -4.22
C ALA A 41 -7.33 3.78 -5.07
N GLN A 42 -8.54 3.69 -5.63
CA GLN A 42 -9.19 4.75 -6.42
C GLN A 42 -9.42 6.03 -5.62
N ALA A 43 -9.77 5.92 -4.33
CA ALA A 43 -9.98 7.05 -3.43
C ALA A 43 -8.79 8.02 -3.36
N ASN A 44 -7.56 7.55 -3.60
CA ASN A 44 -6.41 8.45 -3.71
C ASN A 44 -6.57 9.44 -4.86
N TYR A 45 -7.03 8.96 -6.02
CA TYR A 45 -7.21 9.77 -7.22
C TYR A 45 -8.39 10.72 -7.07
N ASP A 46 -9.51 10.23 -6.53
CA ASP A 46 -10.73 11.04 -6.36
C ASP A 46 -10.55 12.18 -5.33
N SER A 47 -9.60 12.03 -4.41
CA SER A 47 -9.22 13.05 -3.44
C SER A 47 -7.97 13.85 -3.85
N PHE A 48 -7.34 13.58 -4.98
CA PHE A 48 -6.14 14.29 -5.41
C PHE A 48 -6.48 15.68 -5.97
N ASN A 49 -5.75 16.71 -5.55
CA ASN A 49 -5.86 18.03 -6.14
C ASN A 49 -4.93 18.18 -7.36
N ASP A 50 -5.49 17.97 -8.53
CA ASP A 50 -4.85 18.10 -9.85
C ASP A 50 -4.97 19.50 -10.46
N GLU A 51 -5.57 20.46 -9.74
CA GLU A 51 -5.70 21.84 -10.22
C GLU A 51 -4.35 22.56 -10.15
N THR A 52 -3.64 22.63 -11.28
CA THR A 52 -2.27 23.18 -11.38
C THR A 52 -2.14 24.64 -10.93
N ILE A 53 -3.20 25.44 -11.02
CA ILE A 53 -3.19 26.85 -10.55
C ILE A 53 -3.40 26.96 -9.02
N SER A 54 -3.82 25.87 -8.36
CA SER A 54 -4.07 25.83 -6.93
C SER A 54 -2.77 25.83 -6.14
N LYS A 55 -2.71 26.63 -5.07
CA LYS A 55 -1.63 26.54 -4.07
C LYS A 55 -1.60 25.18 -3.34
N MET A 56 -2.72 24.46 -3.40
CA MET A 56 -2.89 23.12 -2.84
C MET A 56 -2.82 22.03 -3.92
N TYR A 57 -2.32 22.31 -5.12
CA TYR A 57 -1.95 21.27 -6.09
C TYR A 57 -1.10 20.21 -5.38
N GLY A 58 -1.20 18.93 -5.74
CA GLY A 58 -0.36 17.91 -5.13
C GLY A 58 -0.81 17.38 -3.75
N PHE A 59 -1.81 18.01 -3.12
CA PHE A 59 -2.33 17.68 -1.79
C PHE A 59 -3.72 17.01 -1.84
N PRO A 60 -4.15 16.34 -0.75
CA PRO A 60 -5.52 15.83 -0.67
C PRO A 60 -6.52 16.98 -0.59
N ARG A 61 -7.66 16.83 -1.27
CA ARG A 61 -8.79 17.78 -1.27
C ARG A 61 -9.57 17.80 0.04
N TYR A 62 -9.55 16.69 0.78
CA TYR A 62 -10.40 16.49 1.96
C TYR A 62 -9.55 16.25 3.20
N ALA A 63 -10.12 16.54 4.37
CA ALA A 63 -9.52 16.22 5.66
C ALA A 63 -9.66 14.71 5.97
N PRO A 64 -8.80 14.12 6.81
CA PRO A 64 -8.85 12.69 7.13
C PRO A 64 -10.21 12.20 7.67
N GLU A 65 -10.89 13.02 8.46
CA GLU A 65 -12.12 12.64 9.16
C GLU A 65 -13.28 12.43 8.18
N ASP A 66 -13.35 13.26 7.14
CA ASP A 66 -14.43 13.26 6.14
C ASP A 66 -14.02 12.62 4.81
N PHE A 67 -12.79 12.09 4.73
CA PHE A 67 -12.18 11.59 3.49
C PHE A 67 -13.10 10.63 2.71
N PHE A 68 -13.55 9.55 3.37
CA PHE A 68 -14.40 8.54 2.71
C PHE A 68 -15.81 9.04 2.40
N TYR A 69 -16.30 10.05 3.11
CA TYR A 69 -17.58 10.69 2.80
C TYR A 69 -17.50 11.43 1.47
N HIS A 70 -16.44 12.21 1.28
CA HIS A 70 -16.26 13.01 0.07
C HIS A 70 -15.87 12.20 -1.18
N VAL A 71 -15.23 11.05 -1.03
CA VAL A 71 -14.94 10.14 -2.15
C VAL A 71 -16.04 9.10 -2.41
N ALA A 72 -17.26 9.34 -1.92
CA ALA A 72 -18.43 8.47 -2.10
C ALA A 72 -18.26 7.00 -1.61
N LEU A 73 -17.38 6.78 -0.63
CA LEU A 73 -17.15 5.47 0.01
C LEU A 73 -17.73 5.39 1.43
N HIS A 74 -18.57 6.36 1.82
CA HIS A 74 -19.30 6.33 3.08
C HIS A 74 -20.74 5.85 2.90
N ASN A 75 -21.55 6.54 2.11
CA ASN A 75 -22.99 6.23 1.98
C ASN A 75 -23.20 4.91 1.23
N GLY A 76 -23.95 3.99 1.83
CA GLY A 76 -24.20 2.66 1.25
C GLY A 76 -23.01 1.69 1.27
N ASN A 77 -21.82 2.13 1.70
CA ASN A 77 -20.67 1.25 1.91
C ASN A 77 -20.68 0.73 3.35
N PRO A 78 -20.83 -0.58 3.57
CA PRO A 78 -20.93 -1.13 4.91
C PRO A 78 -19.54 -1.29 5.57
N TYR A 79 -18.45 -1.26 4.80
CA TYR A 79 -17.10 -1.43 5.35
C TYR A 79 -16.48 -0.08 5.73
N LYS A 80 -16.75 0.36 6.97
CA LYS A 80 -16.40 1.70 7.46
C LYS A 80 -14.95 1.79 7.93
N TYR A 81 -14.20 2.76 7.39
CA TYR A 81 -12.83 3.11 7.79
C TYR A 81 -12.74 4.59 8.15
N THR A 82 -11.71 4.94 8.92
CA THR A 82 -11.30 6.32 9.18
C THR A 82 -9.84 6.49 8.77
N VAL A 83 -9.52 7.54 8.01
CA VAL A 83 -8.13 7.89 7.70
C VAL A 83 -7.49 8.47 8.95
N THR A 84 -6.30 7.98 9.29
CA THR A 84 -5.55 8.44 10.47
C THR A 84 -4.34 9.28 10.08
N ASN A 85 -3.76 9.02 8.91
CA ASN A 85 -2.55 9.72 8.46
C ASN A 85 -2.57 9.88 6.94
N TYR A 86 -2.12 11.05 6.47
CA TYR A 86 -1.65 11.21 5.10
C TYR A 86 -0.15 10.95 5.02
N LEU A 87 0.26 10.38 3.89
CA LEU A 87 1.64 10.01 3.59
C LEU A 87 2.18 10.92 2.50
N TYR A 88 3.37 11.45 2.73
CA TYR A 88 4.05 12.36 1.81
C TYR A 88 5.39 11.77 1.39
N GLY A 89 5.72 11.90 0.12
CA GLY A 89 6.99 11.45 -0.42
C GLY A 89 7.62 12.50 -1.31
N ARG A 90 8.93 12.36 -1.46
CA ARG A 90 9.77 13.14 -2.36
C ARG A 90 10.68 12.21 -3.13
N SER A 91 11.21 12.68 -4.25
CA SER A 91 12.31 11.99 -4.93
C SER A 91 13.36 12.99 -5.37
N ASP A 92 14.63 12.61 -5.23
CA ASP A 92 15.77 13.37 -5.78
C ASP A 92 16.04 13.03 -7.25
N THR A 93 15.41 11.97 -7.77
CA THR A 93 15.37 11.71 -9.21
C THR A 93 14.39 12.66 -9.86
N ASP A 94 14.71 13.15 -11.06
CA ASP A 94 13.83 14.02 -11.84
C ASP A 94 12.50 13.30 -12.13
N LEU A 95 11.49 13.59 -11.30
CA LEU A 95 10.09 13.21 -11.45
C LEU A 95 9.27 14.49 -11.68
N SER A 96 9.83 15.44 -12.44
CA SER A 96 9.39 16.85 -12.54
C SER A 96 7.90 17.07 -12.80
N ASP A 97 7.18 16.09 -13.33
CA ASP A 97 5.73 16.18 -13.57
C ASP A 97 4.86 15.88 -12.33
N TRP A 98 5.43 15.37 -11.23
CA TRP A 98 4.65 14.79 -10.12
C TRP A 98 4.73 15.53 -8.80
N VAL A 99 5.75 16.37 -8.66
CA VAL A 99 6.21 16.84 -7.35
C VAL A 99 6.10 18.35 -7.28
N LEU A 100 5.67 18.86 -6.13
CA LEU A 100 5.45 20.28 -5.90
C LEU A 100 6.75 21.10 -6.02
N PRO A 101 6.68 22.45 -6.01
CA PRO A 101 7.86 23.30 -6.07
C PRO A 101 8.92 23.03 -5.00
N ASP A 102 8.57 22.40 -3.86
CA ASP A 102 9.49 21.95 -2.80
C ASP A 102 9.88 20.47 -2.91
N GLN A 103 9.50 19.81 -4.01
CA GLN A 103 9.61 18.38 -4.24
C GLN A 103 8.90 17.49 -3.20
N SER A 104 7.82 17.93 -2.56
CA SER A 104 6.95 17.06 -1.77
C SER A 104 5.65 16.72 -2.52
N ALA A 105 5.05 15.54 -2.32
CA ALA A 105 3.72 15.25 -2.81
C ALA A 105 2.97 14.33 -1.84
N TRP A 106 1.64 14.47 -1.77
CA TRP A 106 0.79 13.51 -1.08
C TRP A 106 0.73 12.22 -1.90
N ILE A 107 1.22 11.11 -1.35
CA ILE A 107 1.37 9.84 -2.08
C ILE A 107 0.56 8.69 -1.49
N GLY A 108 -0.32 8.96 -0.53
CA GLY A 108 -1.17 7.92 0.03
C GLY A 108 -1.69 8.23 1.42
N TYR A 109 -2.35 7.26 2.02
CA TYR A 109 -2.91 7.39 3.36
C TYR A 109 -2.87 6.07 4.13
N VAL A 110 -2.94 6.20 5.46
CA VAL A 110 -3.20 5.10 6.39
C VAL A 110 -4.60 5.30 6.95
N ALA A 111 -5.38 4.23 6.97
CA ALA A 111 -6.71 4.19 7.55
C ALA A 111 -6.88 2.94 8.41
N VAL A 112 -7.89 2.94 9.26
CA VAL A 112 -8.22 1.77 10.07
C VAL A 112 -9.72 1.52 10.04
N ALA A 113 -10.12 0.25 9.99
CA ALA A 113 -11.51 -0.14 10.09
C ALA A 113 -12.08 0.34 11.43
N THR A 114 -13.26 0.96 11.41
CA THR A 114 -14.00 1.36 12.62
C THR A 114 -14.60 0.15 13.34
N ASP A 115 -15.21 0.32 14.51
CA ASP A 115 -15.90 -0.78 15.21
C ASP A 115 -17.04 -1.38 14.39
N GLU A 116 -17.77 -0.57 13.64
CA GLU A 116 -18.78 -1.06 12.69
C GLU A 116 -18.13 -1.81 11.53
N GLY A 117 -17.03 -1.26 11.00
CA GLY A 117 -16.30 -1.85 9.88
C GLY A 117 -15.69 -3.21 10.23
N LYS A 118 -15.09 -3.35 11.42
CA LYS A 118 -14.44 -4.61 11.82
C LYS A 118 -15.42 -5.76 11.94
N THR A 119 -16.67 -5.51 12.34
CA THR A 119 -17.70 -6.56 12.46
C THR A 119 -17.97 -7.23 11.11
N LEU A 120 -18.02 -6.45 10.03
CA LEU A 120 -18.30 -6.96 8.69
C LEU A 120 -17.05 -7.53 8.00
N LEU A 121 -15.87 -7.06 8.39
CA LEU A 121 -14.59 -7.57 7.92
C LEU A 121 -14.10 -8.79 8.71
N GLY A 122 -14.63 -9.04 9.91
CA GLY A 122 -14.21 -10.10 10.82
C GLY A 122 -12.92 -9.82 11.59
N ARG A 123 -12.33 -8.63 11.43
CA ARG A 123 -11.09 -8.19 12.10
C ARG A 123 -10.88 -6.68 12.01
N ARG A 124 -10.01 -6.14 12.88
CA ARG A 124 -9.50 -4.77 12.77
C ARG A 124 -8.48 -4.69 11.63
N ASP A 125 -8.89 -4.12 10.50
CA ASP A 125 -8.00 -3.96 9.34
C ASP A 125 -7.33 -2.60 9.35
N ILE A 126 -6.00 -2.60 9.37
CA ILE A 126 -5.18 -1.42 9.11
C ILE A 126 -4.93 -1.39 7.60
N LEU A 127 -5.44 -0.36 6.94
CA LEU A 127 -5.34 -0.17 5.51
C LEU A 127 -4.26 0.87 5.18
N ILE A 128 -3.37 0.53 4.27
CA ILE A 128 -2.38 1.46 3.72
C ILE A 128 -2.65 1.54 2.22
N SER A 129 -2.94 2.74 1.73
CA SER A 129 -3.27 2.99 0.33
C SER A 129 -2.25 3.93 -0.28
N TRP A 130 -1.53 3.46 -1.29
CA TRP A 130 -0.53 4.24 -2.02
C TRP A 130 -1.09 4.74 -3.34
N ARG A 131 -0.94 6.04 -3.59
CA ARG A 131 -1.36 6.72 -4.81
C ARG A 131 -0.40 6.39 -5.95
N GLY A 132 -0.95 6.11 -7.14
CA GLY A 132 -0.16 6.04 -8.37
C GLY A 132 0.02 7.40 -9.04
N THR A 133 0.32 7.37 -10.33
CA THR A 133 0.48 8.56 -11.18
C THR A 133 -0.84 8.94 -11.83
N GLN A 134 -1.03 10.23 -12.12
CA GLN A 134 -2.19 10.69 -12.90
C GLN A 134 -2.08 10.26 -14.37
N SER A 135 -0.88 10.35 -14.96
CA SER A 135 -0.59 9.94 -16.34
C SER A 135 0.37 8.75 -16.37
N ALA A 136 -0.16 7.55 -16.12
CA ALA A 136 0.63 6.30 -16.17
C ALA A 136 1.33 6.07 -17.53
N ALA A 137 0.82 6.64 -18.62
CA ALA A 137 1.38 6.55 -19.96
C ALA A 137 2.60 7.46 -20.21
N GLU A 138 2.73 8.56 -19.48
CA GLU A 138 3.91 9.45 -19.54
C GLU A 138 5.02 8.86 -18.66
N TRP A 139 4.65 8.39 -17.46
CA TRP A 139 5.57 7.67 -16.57
C TRP A 139 6.37 6.57 -17.28
N PHE A 140 5.71 5.78 -18.12
CA PHE A 140 6.33 4.63 -18.77
C PHE A 140 7.36 5.01 -19.85
N LYS A 141 7.23 6.18 -20.48
CA LYS A 141 8.05 6.56 -21.64
C LYS A 141 9.42 7.12 -21.25
N ASP A 142 9.53 7.71 -20.06
CA ASP A 142 10.71 8.45 -19.62
C ASP A 142 11.60 7.70 -18.62
N PHE A 143 11.22 6.47 -18.24
CA PHE A 143 11.96 5.72 -17.22
C PHE A 143 13.17 4.97 -17.81
N GLN A 144 14.36 5.37 -17.35
CA GLN A 144 15.48 4.44 -17.20
C GLN A 144 15.20 3.54 -15.99
N PHE A 145 15.56 2.26 -16.05
CA PHE A 145 15.25 1.27 -15.01
C PHE A 145 16.48 0.82 -14.19
N PRO A 146 17.28 1.72 -13.58
CA PRO A 146 18.37 1.29 -12.73
C PRO A 146 17.81 0.62 -11.46
N LEU A 147 18.50 -0.43 -11.03
CA LEU A 147 18.25 -1.07 -9.76
C LEU A 147 19.18 -0.47 -8.68
N THR A 148 18.70 -0.40 -7.45
CA THR A 148 19.45 0.03 -6.27
C THR A 148 19.32 -1.03 -5.17
N PRO A 149 20.33 -1.19 -4.29
CA PRO A 149 20.22 -2.10 -3.15
C PRO A 149 19.08 -1.70 -2.21
N ALA A 150 18.32 -2.68 -1.73
CA ALA A 150 17.25 -2.52 -0.73
C ALA A 150 17.71 -2.92 0.70
N SER A 151 18.99 -2.75 1.01
CA SER A 151 19.56 -3.10 2.31
C SER A 151 18.96 -2.29 3.47
N ASP A 152 18.40 -1.12 3.21
CA ASP A 152 17.67 -0.32 4.19
C ASP A 152 16.25 -0.85 4.50
N LEU A 153 15.76 -1.83 3.71
CA LEU A 153 14.49 -2.53 3.92
C LEU A 153 14.70 -3.93 4.52
N PHE A 154 15.75 -4.65 4.12
CA PHE A 154 15.98 -6.05 4.54
C PHE A 154 17.24 -6.27 5.38
N GLY A 155 18.07 -5.24 5.59
CA GLY A 155 19.41 -5.39 6.15
C GLY A 155 20.34 -6.21 5.25
N ASP A 156 21.47 -6.65 5.81
CA ASP A 156 22.46 -7.50 5.12
C ASP A 156 22.14 -9.00 5.30
N THR A 157 20.86 -9.36 5.28
CA THR A 157 20.37 -10.72 5.60
C THR A 157 20.36 -11.67 4.41
N TYR A 158 20.53 -11.16 3.20
CA TYR A 158 20.38 -11.88 1.93
C TYR A 158 21.64 -11.77 1.08
N ASP A 159 22.03 -12.88 0.46
CA ASP A 159 23.12 -12.97 -0.52
C ASP A 159 22.63 -13.74 -1.77
N PRO A 160 22.57 -13.11 -2.96
CA PRO A 160 22.92 -11.71 -3.24
C PRO A 160 21.94 -10.71 -2.61
N THR A 161 22.41 -9.46 -2.42
CA THR A 161 21.60 -8.37 -1.87
C THR A 161 20.37 -8.09 -2.74
N PRO A 162 19.14 -8.01 -2.17
CA PRO A 162 17.93 -7.62 -2.86
C PRO A 162 18.06 -6.27 -3.56
N MET A 163 17.71 -6.25 -4.86
CA MET A 163 17.77 -5.03 -5.67
C MET A 163 16.37 -4.62 -6.09
N VAL A 164 16.06 -3.33 -5.97
CA VAL A 164 14.74 -2.76 -6.31
C VAL A 164 14.89 -1.59 -7.26
N HIS A 165 13.82 -1.25 -7.98
CA HIS A 165 13.82 -0.12 -8.90
C HIS A 165 14.14 1.21 -8.19
N LEU A 166 15.17 1.92 -8.66
CA LEU A 166 15.70 3.15 -8.04
C LEU A 166 14.62 4.20 -7.78
N GLY A 167 13.76 4.48 -8.76
CA GLY A 167 12.72 5.51 -8.61
C GLY A 167 11.68 5.18 -7.55
N PHE A 168 11.30 3.90 -7.39
CA PHE A 168 10.33 3.50 -6.38
C PHE A 168 10.96 3.55 -4.99
N HIS A 169 12.21 3.10 -4.89
CA HIS A 169 12.99 3.16 -3.67
C HIS A 169 13.20 4.61 -3.22
N SER A 170 13.69 5.48 -4.10
CA SER A 170 13.89 6.90 -3.84
C SER A 170 12.62 7.56 -3.31
N LEU A 171 11.47 7.35 -3.98
CA LEU A 171 10.20 7.91 -3.52
C LEU A 171 9.77 7.40 -2.12
N TYR A 172 10.13 6.16 -1.78
CA TYR A 172 9.78 5.53 -0.51
C TYR A 172 10.69 5.98 0.64
N VAL A 173 11.99 6.18 0.40
CA VAL A 173 13.00 6.32 1.47
C VAL A 173 13.58 7.73 1.62
N GLN A 174 13.39 8.61 0.64
CA GLN A 174 13.98 9.96 0.70
C GLN A 174 13.26 10.86 1.71
N SER A 175 14.05 11.70 2.38
CA SER A 175 13.59 12.73 3.31
C SER A 175 14.33 14.04 3.05
N ASN A 176 13.82 15.15 3.56
CA ASN A 176 14.46 16.45 3.53
C ASN A 176 14.16 17.17 4.86
N PRO A 177 15.16 17.41 5.73
CA PRO A 177 14.97 18.12 6.99
C PRO A 177 14.33 19.50 6.86
N ASP A 178 14.50 20.16 5.71
CA ASP A 178 13.96 21.49 5.41
C ASP A 178 12.54 21.45 4.82
N SER A 179 12.03 20.26 4.45
CA SER A 179 10.66 20.11 3.94
C SER A 179 9.64 20.10 5.09
N THR A 180 8.51 20.76 4.86
CA THR A 180 7.38 20.75 5.80
C THR A 180 6.72 19.38 5.90
N TYR A 181 6.62 18.65 4.77
CA TYR A 181 5.87 17.39 4.67
C TYR A 181 6.77 16.16 4.62
N CYS A 182 7.99 16.30 4.09
CA CYS A 182 8.93 15.20 3.91
C CYS A 182 10.15 15.29 4.85
N LYS A 183 9.99 15.91 6.04
CA LYS A 183 11.00 15.87 7.11
C LYS A 183 11.42 14.45 7.46
N PHE A 184 10.45 13.53 7.41
CA PHE A 184 10.66 12.09 7.49
C PHE A 184 10.29 11.45 6.16
N SER A 185 10.93 10.33 5.84
CA SER A 185 10.63 9.61 4.60
C SER A 185 9.22 9.01 4.63
N ALA A 186 8.67 8.67 3.46
CA ALA A 186 7.39 7.97 3.39
C ALA A 186 7.42 6.65 4.16
N LYS A 187 8.56 5.94 4.10
CA LYS A 187 8.88 4.76 4.91
C LYS A 187 8.75 5.02 6.41
N ASP A 188 9.35 6.09 6.91
CA ASP A 188 9.31 6.40 8.35
C ASP A 188 7.90 6.85 8.80
N GLN A 189 7.21 7.63 7.97
CA GLN A 189 5.83 8.07 8.22
C GLN A 189 4.89 6.86 8.34
N VAL A 190 4.92 5.93 7.38
CA VAL A 190 4.04 4.75 7.39
C VAL A 190 4.41 3.78 8.52
N ARG A 191 5.71 3.56 8.78
CA ARG A 191 6.18 2.73 9.91
C ARG A 191 5.66 3.28 11.24
N SER A 192 5.74 4.59 11.45
CA SER A 192 5.23 5.25 12.65
C SER A 192 3.71 5.09 12.79
N ALA A 193 2.95 5.38 11.72
CA ALA A 193 1.49 5.25 11.73
C ALA A 193 1.02 3.81 12.00
N VAL A 194 1.62 2.82 11.32
CA VAL A 194 1.32 1.40 11.53
C VAL A 194 1.66 0.97 12.94
N ARG A 195 2.84 1.36 13.45
CA ARG A 195 3.26 1.05 14.83
C ARG A 195 2.25 1.54 15.85
N THR A 196 1.79 2.79 15.73
CA THR A 196 0.76 3.35 16.60
C THR A 196 -0.54 2.53 16.56
N LEU A 197 -0.99 2.12 15.38
CA LEU A 197 -2.25 1.36 15.25
C LEU A 197 -2.11 -0.09 15.73
N VAL A 198 -1.00 -0.75 15.41
CA VAL A 198 -0.72 -2.13 15.85
C VAL A 198 -0.58 -2.20 17.37
N ASP A 199 0.09 -1.23 17.99
CA ASP A 199 0.19 -1.17 19.46
C ASP A 199 -1.17 -0.84 20.09
N LYS A 200 -1.94 0.08 19.50
CA LYS A 200 -3.27 0.48 20.01
C LYS A 200 -4.28 -0.66 20.00
N TYR A 201 -4.26 -1.52 18.99
CA TYR A 201 -5.24 -2.58 18.81
C TYR A 201 -4.67 -3.97 19.08
N GLY A 202 -3.51 -4.08 19.75
CA GLY A 202 -2.77 -5.33 19.95
C GLY A 202 -3.56 -6.48 20.59
N ASP A 203 -4.62 -6.15 21.33
CA ASP A 203 -5.52 -7.12 21.97
C ASP A 203 -6.69 -7.58 21.07
N GLU A 204 -6.81 -7.07 19.85
CA GLU A 204 -7.84 -7.44 18.86
C GLU A 204 -7.28 -8.36 17.76
N GLU A 205 -8.14 -9.19 17.15
CA GLU A 205 -7.80 -9.83 15.87
C GLU A 205 -7.63 -8.74 14.80
N MET A 206 -6.45 -8.67 14.19
CA MET A 206 -6.08 -7.61 13.26
C MET A 206 -5.41 -8.12 11.98
N SER A 207 -5.36 -7.26 10.97
CA SER A 207 -4.59 -7.43 9.74
C SER A 207 -4.03 -6.11 9.25
N ILE A 208 -2.98 -6.16 8.44
CA ILE A 208 -2.52 -5.03 7.63
C ILE A 208 -2.82 -5.36 6.17
N THR A 209 -3.56 -4.48 5.50
CA THR A 209 -3.82 -4.57 4.06
C THR A 209 -3.15 -3.40 3.34
N VAL A 210 -2.25 -3.69 2.41
CA VAL A 210 -1.52 -2.68 1.63
C VAL A 210 -2.00 -2.71 0.19
N ILE A 211 -2.35 -1.57 -0.36
CA ILE A 211 -2.96 -1.48 -1.69
C ILE A 211 -2.37 -0.36 -2.51
N GLY A 212 -2.51 -0.48 -3.83
CA GLY A 212 -2.11 0.56 -4.75
C GLY A 212 -2.36 0.18 -6.19
N HIS A 213 -2.33 1.18 -7.06
CA HIS A 213 -2.47 1.06 -8.50
C HIS A 213 -1.27 1.69 -9.21
N SER A 214 -0.77 1.07 -10.29
CA SER A 214 0.36 1.59 -11.09
C SER A 214 1.61 1.87 -10.23
N LEU A 215 2.13 3.09 -10.20
CA LEU A 215 3.22 3.47 -9.26
C LEU A 215 2.88 3.12 -7.80
N GLY A 216 1.64 3.35 -7.38
CA GLY A 216 1.19 3.07 -6.02
C GLY A 216 1.28 1.59 -5.67
N SER A 217 1.13 0.70 -6.65
CA SER A 217 1.34 -0.73 -6.40
C SER A 217 2.79 -1.14 -6.21
N ALA A 218 3.73 -0.42 -6.82
CA ALA A 218 5.15 -0.63 -6.55
C ALA A 218 5.48 -0.22 -5.10
N LEU A 219 5.01 0.96 -4.68
CA LEU A 219 5.15 1.43 -3.31
C LEU A 219 4.47 0.51 -2.30
N ALA A 220 3.28 0.01 -2.60
CA ALA A 220 2.56 -0.96 -1.78
C ALA A 220 3.38 -2.26 -1.59
N THR A 221 4.02 -2.74 -2.66
CA THR A 221 4.85 -3.95 -2.61
C THR A 221 6.11 -3.73 -1.76
N LEU A 222 6.81 -2.61 -1.93
CA LEU A 222 7.97 -2.25 -1.10
C LEU A 222 7.58 -2.09 0.37
N ASN A 223 6.50 -1.36 0.64
CA ASN A 223 6.01 -1.10 1.98
C ASN A 223 5.58 -2.37 2.71
N ALA A 224 4.85 -3.27 2.06
CA ALA A 224 4.42 -4.51 2.69
C ALA A 224 5.61 -5.42 3.05
N ALA A 225 6.62 -5.49 2.17
CA ALA A 225 7.85 -6.22 2.42
C ALA A 225 8.64 -5.63 3.59
N ASP A 226 8.79 -4.31 3.61
CA ASP A 226 9.42 -3.55 4.69
C ASP A 226 8.75 -3.83 6.05
N LEU A 227 7.42 -3.67 6.13
CA LEU A 227 6.69 -3.86 7.38
C LEU A 227 6.83 -5.29 7.90
N ALA A 228 6.77 -6.29 7.03
CA ALA A 228 6.89 -7.69 7.38
C ALA A 228 8.32 -8.06 7.81
N ALA A 229 9.33 -7.65 7.04
CA ALA A 229 10.74 -7.95 7.31
C ALA A 229 11.24 -7.33 8.62
N ASN A 230 10.71 -6.16 8.99
CA ASN A 230 11.13 -5.42 10.17
C ASN A 230 10.16 -5.56 11.37
N GLY A 231 9.19 -6.48 11.31
CA GLY A 231 8.30 -6.77 12.44
C GLY A 231 7.38 -5.62 12.84
N TYR A 232 6.97 -4.77 11.89
CA TYR A 232 5.94 -3.74 12.12
C TYR A 232 4.52 -4.30 12.15
N ASN A 233 4.34 -5.56 11.78
CA ASN A 233 3.08 -6.31 11.94
C ASN A 233 2.95 -6.99 13.32
N LYS A 234 3.70 -6.56 14.32
CA LYS A 234 3.69 -7.10 15.69
C LYS A 234 3.64 -5.97 16.71
N PRO A 235 2.84 -6.08 17.80
CA PRO A 235 2.88 -5.12 18.89
C PRO A 235 4.27 -5.00 19.53
N THR A 236 4.64 -3.79 19.94
CA THR A 236 5.90 -3.50 20.62
C THR A 236 6.00 -4.24 21.95
N GLY A 237 7.16 -4.82 22.24
CA GLY A 237 7.41 -5.53 23.51
C GLY A 237 6.71 -6.89 23.62
N SER A 238 6.11 -7.39 22.54
CA SER A 238 5.50 -8.72 22.48
C SER A 238 6.38 -9.69 21.69
N ASP A 239 7.44 -10.18 22.33
CA ASP A 239 8.36 -11.18 21.73
C ASP A 239 7.66 -12.52 21.43
N THR A 240 6.47 -12.75 22.03
CA THR A 240 5.65 -13.94 21.87
C THR A 240 4.49 -13.78 20.89
N ALA A 241 4.16 -12.56 20.44
CA ALA A 241 3.10 -12.36 19.47
C ALA A 241 3.50 -12.90 18.09
N SER A 242 2.62 -13.73 17.52
CA SER A 242 2.80 -14.32 16.18
C SER A 242 2.81 -13.27 15.07
N GLY A 243 2.35 -12.05 15.33
CA GLY A 243 2.17 -11.00 14.33
C GLY A 243 0.92 -11.19 13.49
N CYS A 244 0.45 -10.13 12.86
CA CYS A 244 -0.72 -10.15 12.00
C CYS A 244 -0.36 -10.36 10.52
N MET A 245 -1.32 -10.85 9.75
CA MET A 245 -1.15 -11.02 8.30
C MET A 245 -0.95 -9.65 7.63
N VAL A 246 0.00 -9.59 6.70
CA VAL A 246 0.20 -8.46 5.79
C VAL A 246 -0.24 -8.91 4.41
N THR A 247 -1.32 -8.35 3.89
CA THR A 247 -1.85 -8.71 2.57
C THR A 247 -1.72 -7.53 1.62
N THR A 248 -1.10 -7.76 0.48
CA THR A 248 -0.94 -6.76 -0.57
C THR A 248 -1.89 -7.08 -1.71
N ILE A 249 -2.76 -6.14 -2.07
CA ILE A 249 -3.66 -6.27 -3.24
C ILE A 249 -3.41 -5.09 -4.17
N VAL A 250 -2.84 -5.40 -5.33
CA VAL A 250 -2.30 -4.37 -6.22
C VAL A 250 -2.84 -4.51 -7.64
N PHE A 251 -3.04 -3.37 -8.29
CA PHE A 251 -3.67 -3.25 -9.60
C PHE A 251 -2.68 -2.64 -10.61
N ALA A 252 -2.56 -3.22 -11.80
CA ALA A 252 -1.63 -2.72 -12.82
C ALA A 252 -0.19 -2.55 -12.29
N SER A 253 0.28 -3.52 -11.49
CA SER A 253 1.56 -3.40 -10.80
C SER A 253 2.75 -3.62 -11.73
N PRO A 254 3.67 -2.66 -11.88
CA PRO A 254 4.95 -2.92 -12.53
C PRO A 254 5.77 -3.93 -11.71
N ARG A 255 6.87 -4.40 -12.29
CA ARG A 255 7.88 -5.18 -11.56
C ARG A 255 8.68 -4.24 -10.67
N VAL A 256 8.99 -4.70 -9.45
CA VAL A 256 9.48 -3.84 -8.36
C VAL A 256 10.96 -4.07 -8.06
N GLY A 257 11.43 -5.30 -8.18
CA GLY A 257 12.80 -5.68 -7.92
C GLY A 257 13.19 -6.97 -8.61
N ASP A 258 14.41 -7.41 -8.36
CA ASP A 258 15.02 -8.58 -8.97
C ASP A 258 14.59 -9.90 -8.31
N SER A 259 15.23 -11.00 -8.72
CA SER A 259 14.98 -12.31 -8.13
C SER A 259 15.36 -12.39 -6.65
N ALA A 260 16.39 -11.65 -6.20
CA ALA A 260 16.78 -11.63 -4.79
C ALA A 260 15.72 -10.91 -3.94
N PHE A 261 15.15 -9.81 -4.43
CA PHE A 261 13.99 -9.16 -3.82
C PHE A 261 12.77 -10.09 -3.79
N LYS A 262 12.50 -10.85 -4.87
CA LYS A 262 11.42 -11.85 -4.88
C LYS A 262 11.60 -12.89 -3.77
N THR A 263 12.80 -13.45 -3.62
CA THR A 263 13.13 -14.40 -2.54
C THR A 263 12.93 -13.76 -1.17
N ALA A 264 13.46 -12.56 -0.96
CA ALA A 264 13.32 -11.84 0.31
C ALA A 264 11.86 -11.54 0.68
N PHE A 265 11.02 -11.27 -0.33
CA PHE A 265 9.58 -11.10 -0.17
C PHE A 265 8.88 -12.42 0.20
N GLU A 266 9.19 -13.51 -0.52
CA GLU A 266 8.57 -14.83 -0.33
C GLU A 266 8.94 -15.47 1.03
N ASP A 267 10.11 -15.14 1.57
CA ASP A 267 10.54 -15.60 2.90
C ASP A 267 9.72 -15.01 4.06
N GLN A 268 8.98 -13.92 3.81
CA GLN A 268 8.11 -13.31 4.81
C GLN A 268 6.82 -14.13 5.01
N LYS A 269 6.83 -15.04 6.00
CA LYS A 269 5.78 -16.05 6.22
C LYS A 269 4.34 -15.51 6.28
N LEU A 270 4.14 -14.32 6.85
CA LEU A 270 2.83 -13.68 7.02
C LEU A 270 2.46 -12.69 5.91
N LEU A 271 3.32 -12.53 4.91
CA LEU A 271 3.13 -11.63 3.78
C LEU A 271 2.48 -12.38 2.61
N ARG A 272 1.48 -11.78 2.00
CA ARG A 272 0.81 -12.28 0.79
C ARG A 272 0.64 -11.16 -0.22
N LEU A 273 0.66 -11.49 -1.51
CA LEU A 273 0.55 -10.53 -2.59
C LEU A 273 -0.33 -11.06 -3.73
N LEU A 274 -1.42 -10.36 -4.02
CA LEU A 274 -2.29 -10.62 -5.16
C LEU A 274 -2.13 -9.48 -6.17
N ARG A 275 -1.60 -9.81 -7.36
CA ARG A 275 -1.47 -8.89 -8.50
C ARG A 275 -2.65 -9.05 -9.44
N ILE A 276 -3.47 -8.01 -9.56
CA ILE A 276 -4.55 -7.91 -10.53
C ILE A 276 -4.00 -7.25 -11.80
N THR A 277 -4.02 -8.01 -12.90
CA THR A 277 -3.54 -7.54 -14.20
C THR A 277 -4.67 -7.55 -15.23
N ASN A 278 -4.65 -6.57 -16.12
CA ASN A 278 -5.47 -6.58 -17.32
C ASN A 278 -4.64 -7.11 -18.49
N LYS A 279 -5.22 -8.01 -19.30
CA LYS A 279 -4.52 -8.68 -20.41
C LYS A 279 -3.88 -7.69 -21.40
N ASN A 280 -4.51 -6.53 -21.61
CA ASN A 280 -4.06 -5.53 -22.59
C ASN A 280 -3.23 -4.41 -21.96
N ASP A 281 -3.00 -4.45 -20.66
CA ASP A 281 -2.18 -3.47 -19.95
C ASP A 281 -0.70 -3.87 -20.00
N ILE A 282 0.16 -2.93 -20.40
CA ILE A 282 1.60 -3.13 -20.53
C ILE A 282 2.35 -2.92 -19.21
N VAL A 283 1.77 -2.16 -18.27
CA VAL A 283 2.45 -1.77 -17.01
C VAL A 283 2.94 -3.00 -16.23
N PRO A 284 2.19 -4.11 -16.13
CA PRO A 284 2.67 -5.30 -15.41
C PRO A 284 3.88 -6.01 -16.00
N ASN A 285 4.25 -5.69 -17.24
CA ASN A 285 5.36 -6.30 -17.97
C ASN A 285 6.65 -5.50 -17.86
N VAL A 286 6.65 -4.38 -17.14
CA VAL A 286 7.78 -3.44 -17.07
C VAL A 286 8.21 -3.20 -15.63
N PRO A 287 9.51 -2.95 -15.35
CA PRO A 287 10.66 -3.13 -16.24
C PRO A 287 10.78 -4.57 -16.83
N PRO A 288 11.41 -4.75 -18.00
CA PRO A 288 11.52 -6.04 -18.69
C PRO A 288 12.36 -7.09 -17.96
#